data_AF-A0A7K2FED4-F1
#
_entry.id   AF-A0A7K2FED4-F1
#
_cell.length_a   1.000
_cell.length_b   1.000
_cell.length_c   1.000
_cell.angle_alpha   90.00
_cell.angle_beta   90.00
_cell.angle_gamma   90.00
#
_symmetry.space_group_name_H-M   'P 1'
#
loop_
_entity.id
_entity.type
_entity.pdbx_description
1 polymer ?
#
loop_
_entity_poly.entity_id
_entity_poly.type
_entity_poly.pdbx_seq_one_letter_code
_entity_poly.pdbx_strand_id
1 'polypeptide(L)' 'MVETLLYTAELVQEDGAYKLVVQDVVRDTVQVTPVPKSAVDRLPTFLSVLSAKLGTARGR' A
#
# COMPACT_ATOMS: atom_id res chain seq x y z
N MET A 1 6.13 -15.27 17.50
CA MET A 1 6.33 -13.80 17.56
C MET A 1 4.95 -13.17 17.44
N VAL A 2 4.57 -12.25 18.31
CA VAL A 2 3.24 -11.62 18.25
C VAL A 2 3.39 -10.36 17.40
N GLU A 3 2.83 -10.36 16.20
CA GLU A 3 2.84 -9.20 15.32
C GLU A 3 1.79 -8.19 15.79
N THR A 4 2.16 -6.91 15.90
CA THR A 4 1.24 -5.83 16.26
C THR A 4 1.01 -4.97 15.03
N LEU A 5 -0.23 -4.88 14.57
CA LEU A 5 -0.63 -4.04 13.45
C LEU A 5 -0.64 -2.57 13.88
N LEU A 6 0.18 -1.74 13.23
CA LEU A 6 0.28 -0.31 13.54
C LEU A 6 -0.50 0.54 12.54
N TYR A 7 -0.43 0.19 11.26
CA TYR A 7 -1.08 0.91 10.17
C TYR A 7 -1.70 -0.06 9.17
N THR A 8 -2.85 0.32 8.62
CA THR A 8 -3.41 -0.28 7.40
C THR A 8 -3.41 0.75 6.28
N ALA A 9 -3.23 0.29 5.04
CA ALA A 9 -3.30 1.14 3.86
C ALA A 9 -4.12 0.42 2.80
N GLU A 10 -5.23 1.02 2.40
CA GLU A 10 -6.18 0.45 1.46
C GLU A 10 -6.36 1.38 0.26
N LEU A 11 -6.15 0.85 -0.93
CA LEU A 11 -6.47 1.56 -2.17
C LEU A 11 -7.94 1.28 -2.54
N VAL A 12 -8.76 2.32 -2.52
CA VAL A 12 -10.20 2.25 -2.79
C VAL A 12 -10.52 3.00 -4.07
N GLN A 13 -11.43 2.45 -4.88
CA GLN A 13 -12.01 3.15 -6.03
C GLN A 13 -13.44 3.58 -5.68
N GLU A 14 -13.74 4.87 -5.85
CA GLU A 14 -15.05 5.47 -5.60
C GLU A 14 -15.35 6.47 -6.72
N ASP A 15 -16.51 6.34 -7.37
CA ASP A 15 -16.94 7.20 -8.48
C ASP A 15 -15.90 7.39 -9.61
N GLY A 16 -15.11 6.34 -9.87
CA GLY A 16 -14.06 6.37 -10.90
C GLY A 16 -12.76 7.07 -10.47
N ALA A 17 -12.72 7.68 -9.29
CA ALA A 17 -11.52 8.19 -8.66
C ALA A 17 -10.88 7.12 -7.74
N TYR A 18 -9.56 7.19 -7.57
CA TYR A 18 -8.84 6.33 -6.64
C TYR A 18 -8.40 7.14 -5.42
N LYS A 19 -8.47 6.52 -4.24
CA LYS A 19 -8.00 7.11 -2.99
C LYS A 19 -7.24 6.06 -2.18
N LEU A 20 -6.16 6.49 -1.55
CA LEU A 20 -5.44 5.71 -0.54
C LEU A 20 -5.97 6.11 0.83
N VAL A 21 -6.57 5.15 1.53
CA VAL A 21 -7.03 5.30 2.91
C VAL A 21 -5.97 4.68 3.81
N VAL A 22 -5.35 5.49 4.66
CA VAL A 22 -4.37 5.04 5.65
C VAL A 22 -5.00 5.18 7.03
N GLN A 23 -5.12 4.07 7.74
CA GLN A 23 -5.59 4.06 9.13
C GLN A 23 -4.40 3.82 10.06
N ASP A 24 -4.21 4.73 11.01
CA ASP A 24 -3.38 4.52 12.19
C ASP A 24 -4.23 3.79 13.23
N VAL A 25 -3.95 2.51 13.45
CA VAL A 25 -4.71 1.65 14.38
C VAL A 25 -4.39 1.99 15.83
N VAL A 26 -3.22 2.58 16.11
CA VAL A 26 -2.80 2.95 17.46
C VAL A 26 -3.48 4.24 17.92
N ARG A 27 -3.65 5.19 17.00
CA ARG A 27 -4.22 6.51 17.29
C ARG A 27 -5.67 6.68 16.82
N ASP A 28 -6.22 5.66 16.19
CA ASP A 28 -7.56 5.66 15.58
C ASP A 28 -7.77 6.87 14.65
N THR A 29 -6.78 7.14 13.80
CA THR A 29 -6.86 8.24 12.82
C THR A 29 -6.91 7.71 11.40
N VAL A 30 -7.67 8.39 10.55
CA VAL A 30 -7.83 8.04 9.14
C VAL A 30 -7.35 9.19 8.27
N GLN A 31 -6.46 8.90 7.33
CA GLN A 31 -6.00 9.84 6.31
C GLN A 31 -6.41 9.33 4.94
N VAL A 32 -6.93 10.23 4.10
CA VAL A 32 -7.37 9.92 2.76
C VAL A 32 -6.61 10.79 1.77
N THR A 33 -5.91 10.15 0.84
CA THR A 33 -5.13 10.84 -0.20
C THR A 33 -5.63 10.43 -1.58
N PRO A 34 -6.04 11.36 -2.45
CA PRO A 34 -6.36 11.04 -3.84
C PRO A 34 -5.15 10.46 -4.57
N VAL A 35 -5.38 9.43 -5.38
CA VAL A 35 -4.34 8.75 -6.14
C VAL A 35 -4.66 8.85 -7.64
N PRO A 36 -3.73 9.29 -8.48
CA PRO A 36 -3.94 9.29 -9.92
C PRO A 36 -3.96 7.86 -10.46
N LYS A 37 -4.87 7.58 -11.39
CA LYS A 37 -5.00 6.26 -12.05
C LYS A 37 -3.68 5.75 -12.62
N SER A 38 -2.89 6.64 -13.23
CA SER A 38 -1.58 6.27 -13.79
C SER A 38 -0.59 5.74 -12.75
N ALA A 39 -0.71 6.12 -11.47
CA ALA A 39 0.08 5.54 -10.40
C ALA A 39 -0.45 4.16 -9.99
N VAL A 40 -1.78 4.00 -9.94
CA VAL A 40 -2.44 2.71 -9.67
C VAL A 40 -2.05 1.66 -10.73
N ASP A 41 -2.10 2.05 -12.01
CA ASP A 41 -1.75 1.17 -13.13
C ASP A 41 -0.29 0.69 -13.08
N ARG A 42 0.59 1.43 -12.40
CA ARG A 42 2.01 1.09 -12.23
C ARG A 42 2.29 0.23 -11.00
N LEU A 43 1.33 0.06 -10.09
CA LEU A 43 1.52 -0.73 -8.86
C LEU A 43 1.98 -2.17 -9.14
N PRO A 44 1.38 -2.94 -10.08
CA PRO A 44 1.84 -4.30 -10.35
C PRO A 44 3.31 -4.36 -10.79
N THR A 45 3.74 -3.42 -11.64
CA THR A 45 5.12 -3.32 -12.09
C THR A 45 6.06 -2.98 -10.93
N PHE A 46 5.70 -2.00 -10.10
CA PHE A 46 6.50 -1.63 -8.93
C PHE A 46 6.66 -2.80 -7.96
N LEU A 47 5.55 -3.49 -7.63
CA LEU A 47 5.56 -4.64 -6.74
C LEU A 47 6.37 -5.82 -7.31
N SER A 48 6.32 -6.03 -8.62
CA SER A 48 7.16 -7.03 -9.30
C SER A 48 8.66 -6.73 -9.14
N VAL A 49 9.06 -5.47 -9.36
CA VAL A 49 10.46 -5.03 -9.18
C VAL A 49 10.89 -5.11 -7.72
N LEU A 50 10.03 -4.69 -6.79
CA LEU A 50 10.30 -4.76 -5.36
C LEU A 50 10.49 -6.22 -4.93
N SER A 51 9.61 -7.12 -5.37
CA SER A 51 9.69 -8.55 -5.09
C SER A 51 10.96 -9.18 -5.67
N ALA A 52 11.40 -8.77 -6.86
CA ALA A 52 12.67 -9.23 -7.44
C ALA A 52 13.89 -8.78 -6.61
N LYS A 53 13.88 -7.53 -6.14
CA LYS A 53 14.95 -6.97 -5.28
C LYS A 53 14.97 -7.62 -3.89
N LEU A 54 13.81 -7.82 -3.27
CA LEU A 54 13.67 -8.43 -1.94
C LEU A 54 13.81 -9.97 -1.98
N GLY A 55 13.41 -10.61 -3.07
CA GLY A 55 13.64 -12.03 -3.32
C GLY A 55 15.13 -12.37 -3.45
N THR A 56 15.93 -11.42 -3.95
CA THR A 56 17.40 -11.52 -3.92
C THR A 56 17.96 -11.36 -2.50
N ALA A 57 17.26 -10.67 -1.59
CA ALA A 57 17.66 -10.52 -0.18
C ALA A 57 17.35 -11.74 0.70
N ARG A 58 16.58 -12.72 0.20
CA ARG A 58 16.34 -14.02 0.87
C ARG A 58 17.14 -15.18 0.28
N GLY A 59 18.17 -14.86 -0.51
CA GLY A 59 19.13 -15.82 -1.07
C GLY A 59 20.50 -15.71 -0.41
N ARG A 60 20.62 -16.12 0.85
CA ARG A 60 21.75 -16.87 1.44
C ARG A 60 21.49 -17.20 2.90
#